data_AF-A0A8J6Q1B9-F1
#
_entry.id   AF-A0A8J6Q1B9-F1
#
_cell.length_a   1.000
_cell.length_b   1.000
_cell.length_c   1.000
_cell.angle_alpha   90.00
_cell.angle_beta   90.00
_cell.angle_gamma   90.00
#
_symmetry.space_group_name_H-M   'P 1'
#
loop_
_entity.id
_entity.type
_entity.pdbx_description
1 polymer ?
#
loop_
_entity_poly.entity_id
_entity_poly.type
_entity_poly.pdbx_seq_one_letter_code
_entity_poly.pdbx_strand_id
1 'polypeptide(L)'
;MSYIEVKGDLFQKIWKNIVSVGTWVGVVAGSILMPLPEWGDNTEHSSQIKFILFIATVISGFILVLTYNLKNRITWMLISLLVFLCLICSYFYYNHRINESTLKYYESTIVVGFELIDSDSFVSRKEILNLEKDDLLKAVGGNPSLIWTESSINRNKNILISLLTLNYCLFAVFLVSFTNTVSLYTLGHDK
;
A
#
# COMPACT_ATOMS: atom_id res chain seq x y z
N MET A 1 41.11 27.03 -6.33
CA MET A 1 40.10 26.01 -6.67
C MET A 1 40.61 25.23 -7.86
N SER A 2 41.02 23.98 -7.64
CA SER A 2 41.64 23.18 -8.69
C SER A 2 40.56 22.62 -9.62
N TYR A 3 40.87 22.45 -10.90
CA TYR A 3 39.98 21.82 -11.90
C TYR A 3 39.48 20.41 -11.48
N ILE A 4 40.17 19.76 -10.55
CA ILE A 4 39.85 18.43 -10.03
C ILE A 4 38.70 18.50 -9.01
N GLU A 5 38.66 19.52 -8.16
CA GLU A 5 37.57 19.75 -7.19
C GLU A 5 36.24 20.01 -7.90
N VAL A 6 36.26 20.78 -9.00
CA VAL A 6 35.06 21.12 -9.77
C VAL A 6 34.46 19.88 -10.45
N LYS A 7 35.29 18.94 -10.94
CA LYS A 7 34.82 17.68 -11.52
C LYS A 7 34.25 16.72 -10.46
N GLY A 8 34.84 16.68 -9.26
CA GLY A 8 34.36 15.88 -8.14
C GLY A 8 32.94 16.27 -7.72
N ASP A 9 32.71 17.57 -7.50
CA ASP A 9 31.38 18.10 -7.12
C ASP A 9 30.32 17.87 -8.21
N LEU A 10 30.69 17.99 -9.48
CA LEU A 10 29.78 17.75 -10.61
C LEU A 10 29.37 16.27 -10.68
N PHE A 11 30.33 15.36 -10.50
CA PHE A 11 30.08 13.92 -10.51
C PHE A 11 29.17 13.51 -9.35
N GLN A 12 29.42 13.99 -8.14
CA GLN A 12 28.56 13.71 -6.98
C GLN A 12 27.12 14.20 -7.18
N LYS A 13 26.92 15.38 -7.80
CA LYS A 13 25.59 15.91 -8.13
C LYS A 13 24.87 15.07 -9.19
N ILE A 14 25.55 14.70 -10.28
CA ILE A 14 24.98 13.86 -11.34
C ILE A 14 24.61 12.49 -10.76
N TRP A 15 25.49 11.90 -9.96
CA TRP A 15 25.24 10.61 -9.31
C TRP A 15 24.02 10.66 -8.39
N LYS A 16 23.91 11.69 -7.56
CA LYS A 16 22.74 11.90 -6.70
C LYS A 16 21.45 11.98 -7.51
N ASN A 17 21.44 12.73 -8.62
CA ASN A 17 20.27 12.85 -9.48
C ASN A 17 19.88 11.51 -10.12
N ILE A 18 20.85 10.73 -10.61
CA ILE A 18 20.60 9.40 -11.18
C ILE A 18 19.98 8.47 -10.13
N VAL A 19 20.53 8.45 -8.92
CA VAL A 19 20.01 7.62 -7.82
C VAL A 19 18.60 8.05 -7.41
N SER A 20 18.32 9.35 -7.35
CA SER A 20 16.97 9.86 -7.05
C SER A 20 15.96 9.48 -8.13
N VAL A 21 16.30 9.64 -9.40
CA VAL A 21 15.42 9.25 -10.54
C VAL A 21 15.25 7.74 -10.58
N GLY A 22 16.33 6.97 -10.38
CA GLY A 22 16.29 5.51 -10.32
C GLY A 22 15.42 5.00 -9.17
N THR A 23 15.46 5.66 -8.01
CA THR A 23 14.58 5.35 -6.87
C THR A 23 13.12 5.63 -7.21
N TRP A 24 12.83 6.75 -7.88
CA TRP A 24 11.47 7.07 -8.32
C TRP A 24 10.93 6.02 -9.30
N VAL A 25 11.72 5.64 -10.30
CA VAL A 25 11.36 4.56 -11.23
C VAL A 25 11.22 3.22 -10.50
N GLY A 26 12.09 2.93 -9.54
CA GLY A 26 12.03 1.73 -8.71
C GLY A 26 10.79 1.67 -7.80
N VAL A 27 10.33 2.80 -7.27
CA VAL A 27 9.05 2.89 -6.52
C VAL A 27 7.87 2.61 -7.45
N VAL A 28 7.88 3.19 -8.65
CA VAL A 28 6.83 2.97 -9.67
C VAL A 28 6.83 1.51 -10.16
N ALA A 29 8.00 0.89 -10.34
CA ALA A 29 8.11 -0.49 -10.79
C ALA A 29 7.84 -1.50 -9.67
N GLY A 30 8.35 -1.26 -8.46
CA GLY A 30 8.17 -2.12 -7.30
C GLY A 30 6.72 -2.20 -6.83
N SER A 31 5.95 -1.15 -7.11
CA SER A 31 4.52 -1.14 -6.83
C SER A 31 3.68 -1.94 -7.84
N ILE A 32 4.24 -2.32 -8.99
CA ILE A 32 3.66 -3.32 -9.91
C ILE A 32 3.86 -4.75 -9.39
N LEU A 33 4.89 -4.98 -8.55
CA LEU A 33 5.24 -6.31 -8.02
C LEU A 33 4.44 -6.71 -6.77
N MET A 34 3.76 -5.76 -6.11
CA MET A 34 2.92 -6.09 -4.96
C MET A 34 1.64 -6.81 -5.44
N PRO A 35 1.26 -7.93 -4.80
CA PRO A 35 0.13 -8.73 -5.24
C PRO A 35 -1.14 -7.89 -5.23
N LEU A 36 -1.86 -7.90 -6.36
CA LEU A 36 -3.14 -7.23 -6.48
C LEU A 36 -4.12 -7.87 -5.49
N PRO A 37 -5.03 -7.10 -4.86
CA PRO A 37 -6.12 -7.68 -4.10
C PRO A 37 -6.94 -8.62 -5.01
N GLU A 38 -7.01 -9.90 -4.64
CA GLU A 38 -7.73 -10.95 -5.39
C GLU A 38 -9.26 -10.79 -5.34
N TRP A 39 -9.76 -9.80 -4.61
CA TRP A 39 -11.16 -9.66 -4.28
C TRP A 39 -11.93 -8.69 -5.16
N GLY A 40 -12.17 -9.12 -6.41
CA GLY A 40 -13.30 -8.69 -7.24
C GLY A 40 -13.02 -8.67 -8.74
N ASP A 41 -14.02 -8.23 -9.51
CA ASP A 41 -14.03 -8.38 -10.96
C ASP A 41 -12.87 -7.64 -11.64
N ASN A 42 -12.17 -8.37 -12.52
CA ASN A 42 -10.88 -8.02 -13.14
C ASN A 42 -10.80 -6.60 -13.77
N THR A 43 -11.93 -5.96 -14.09
CA THR A 43 -11.99 -4.64 -14.75
C THR A 43 -11.95 -3.45 -13.79
N GLU A 44 -12.66 -3.49 -12.66
CA GLU A 44 -12.73 -2.34 -11.74
C GLU A 44 -11.43 -2.16 -10.94
N HIS A 45 -10.82 -3.27 -10.52
CA HIS A 45 -9.58 -3.23 -9.73
C HIS A 45 -8.40 -2.64 -10.49
N SER A 46 -8.31 -2.83 -11.81
CA SER A 46 -7.25 -2.23 -12.62
C SER A 46 -7.24 -0.70 -12.51
N SER A 47 -8.41 -0.07 -12.45
CA SER A 47 -8.53 1.39 -12.32
C SER A 47 -8.13 1.88 -10.92
N GLN A 48 -8.54 1.18 -9.88
CA GLN A 48 -8.25 1.52 -8.49
C GLN A 48 -6.74 1.39 -8.19
N ILE A 49 -6.11 0.33 -8.69
CA ILE A 49 -4.66 0.15 -8.53
C ILE A 49 -3.90 1.25 -9.26
N LYS A 50 -4.27 1.58 -10.50
CA LYS A 50 -3.65 2.71 -11.23
C LYS A 50 -3.76 4.02 -10.44
N PHE A 51 -4.89 4.25 -9.79
CA PHE A 51 -5.09 5.43 -8.94
C PHE A 51 -4.20 5.41 -7.68
N ILE A 52 -4.08 4.25 -7.02
CA ILE A 52 -3.17 4.06 -5.87
C ILE A 52 -1.72 4.35 -6.28
N LEU A 53 -1.29 3.78 -7.42
CA LEU A 53 0.04 4.00 -7.99
C LEU A 53 0.27 5.47 -8.30
N PHE A 54 -0.72 6.16 -8.88
CA PHE A 54 -0.67 7.59 -9.14
C PHE A 54 -0.45 8.39 -7.85
N ILE A 55 -1.23 8.13 -6.80
CA ILE A 55 -1.08 8.80 -5.50
C ILE A 55 0.32 8.55 -4.91
N ALA A 56 0.77 7.30 -4.89
CA ALA A 56 2.09 6.94 -4.36
C ALA A 56 3.21 7.64 -5.12
N THR A 57 3.09 7.75 -6.45
CA THR A 57 4.05 8.44 -7.32
C THR A 57 4.10 9.94 -7.05
N VAL A 58 2.92 10.57 -6.88
CA VAL A 58 2.81 12.01 -6.54
C VAL A 58 3.46 12.29 -5.18
N ILE A 59 3.17 11.48 -4.17
CA ILE A 59 3.77 11.59 -2.83
C ILE A 59 5.30 11.42 -2.90
N SER A 60 5.77 10.42 -3.65
CA SER A 60 7.20 10.22 -3.88
C SER A 60 7.87 11.47 -4.49
N GLY A 61 7.22 12.09 -5.47
CA GLY A 61 7.67 13.36 -6.07
C GLY A 61 7.80 14.49 -5.06
N PHE A 62 6.81 14.69 -4.19
CA PHE A 62 6.87 15.72 -3.13
C PHE A 62 8.02 15.46 -2.14
N ILE A 63 8.25 14.21 -1.75
CA ILE A 63 9.33 13.85 -0.81
C ILE A 63 10.71 14.03 -1.45
N LEU A 64 10.83 13.76 -2.75
CA LEU A 64 12.04 14.06 -3.51
C LEU A 64 12.35 15.56 -3.53
N VAL A 65 11.35 16.44 -3.61
CA VAL A 65 11.56 17.88 -3.49
C VAL A 65 12.12 18.24 -2.09
N LEU A 66 11.59 17.63 -1.02
CA LEU A 66 12.09 17.84 0.34
C LEU A 66 13.56 17.41 0.52
N THR A 67 14.03 16.45 -0.29
CA THR A 67 15.42 15.98 -0.30
C THR A 67 16.42 17.08 -0.71
N TYR A 68 16.00 18.09 -1.48
CA TYR A 68 16.85 19.21 -1.84
C TYR A 68 17.02 20.23 -0.71
N ASN A 69 16.04 20.37 0.18
CA ASN A 69 16.08 21.32 1.30
C ASN A 69 16.75 20.73 2.55
N LEU A 70 16.54 19.46 2.86
CA LEU A 70 17.05 18.84 4.09
C LEU A 70 18.36 18.08 3.84
N LYS A 71 19.47 18.58 4.38
CA LYS A 71 20.81 17.96 4.28
C LYS A 71 21.22 17.13 5.50
N ASN A 72 20.40 17.10 6.55
CA ASN A 72 20.75 16.41 7.79
C ASN A 72 20.54 14.89 7.67
N ARG A 73 21.63 14.12 7.78
CA ARG A 73 21.65 12.65 7.67
C ARG A 73 20.81 11.99 8.76
N ILE A 74 20.90 12.49 9.99
CA ILE A 74 20.20 11.95 11.16
C ILE A 74 18.70 12.09 10.97
N THR A 75 18.24 13.23 10.44
CA THR A 75 16.81 13.46 10.17
C THR A 75 16.25 12.46 9.16
N TRP A 76 16.95 12.21 8.06
CA TRP A 76 16.52 11.25 7.05
C TRP A 76 16.51 9.81 7.56
N MET A 77 17.50 9.44 8.38
CA MET A 77 17.54 8.14 9.05
C MET A 77 16.35 7.97 10.02
N LEU A 78 16.05 8.98 10.84
CA LEU A 78 14.90 8.95 11.75
C LEU A 78 13.58 8.87 10.99
N ILE A 79 13.42 9.62 9.90
CA ILE A 79 12.22 9.54 9.04
C ILE A 79 12.08 8.13 8.46
N SER A 80 13.15 7.58 7.89
CA SER A 80 13.14 6.24 7.31
C SER A 80 12.77 5.17 8.35
N LEU A 81 13.34 5.25 9.55
CA LEU A 81 13.04 4.34 10.66
C LEU A 81 11.57 4.45 11.11
N LEU A 82 11.06 5.68 11.32
CA LEU A 82 9.67 5.90 11.74
C LEU A 82 8.69 5.41 10.69
N VAL A 83 8.93 5.73 9.41
CA VAL A 83 8.06 5.32 8.30
C VAL A 83 8.09 3.80 8.14
N PHE A 84 9.24 3.15 8.33
CA PHE A 84 9.34 1.70 8.30
C PHE A 84 8.52 1.03 9.41
N LEU A 85 8.58 1.55 10.64
CA LEU A 85 7.74 1.07 11.74
C LEU A 85 6.24 1.27 11.44
N CYS A 86 5.86 2.45 10.92
CA CYS A 86 4.48 2.70 10.49
C CYS A 86 4.04 1.75 9.37
N LEU A 87 4.91 1.44 8.41
CA LEU A 87 4.64 0.50 7.33
C LEU A 87 4.37 -0.91 7.87
N ILE A 88 5.18 -1.38 8.82
CA ILE A 88 4.97 -2.69 9.48
C ILE A 88 3.61 -2.72 10.19
N CYS A 89 3.31 -1.73 11.02
CA CYS A 89 2.04 -1.65 11.73
C CYS A 89 0.85 -1.62 10.77
N SER A 90 0.92 -0.80 9.72
CA SER A 90 -0.12 -0.68 8.69
C SER A 90 -0.30 -1.97 7.90
N TYR A 91 0.79 -2.70 7.60
CA TYR A 91 0.74 -3.99 6.93
C TYR A 91 0.04 -5.06 7.77
N PHE A 92 0.38 -5.17 9.06
CA PHE A 92 -0.30 -6.11 9.96
C PHE A 92 -1.79 -5.76 10.13
N TYR A 93 -2.11 -4.48 10.27
CA TYR A 93 -3.49 -4.03 10.35
C TYR A 93 -4.28 -4.34 9.06
N TYR A 94 -3.67 -4.11 7.90
CA TYR A 94 -4.27 -4.47 6.61
C TYR A 94 -4.56 -5.98 6.50
N ASN A 95 -3.60 -6.84 6.85
CA ASN A 95 -3.79 -8.30 6.83
C ASN A 95 -4.88 -8.76 7.80
N HIS A 96 -4.92 -8.18 9.00
CA HIS A 96 -5.99 -8.47 9.95
C HIS A 96 -7.37 -8.10 9.36
N ARG A 97 -7.48 -6.93 8.73
CA ARG A 97 -8.73 -6.49 8.10
C ARG A 97 -9.12 -7.31 6.88
N ILE A 98 -8.17 -7.80 6.08
CA ILE A 98 -8.43 -8.79 5.01
C ILE A 98 -9.09 -10.02 5.62
N ASN A 99 -8.48 -10.60 6.65
CA ASN A 99 -8.98 -11.84 7.25
C ASN A 99 -10.39 -11.69 7.85
N GLU A 100 -10.74 -10.50 8.36
CA GLU A 100 -12.08 -10.22 8.88
C GLU A 100 -13.13 -9.94 7.80
N SER A 101 -12.69 -9.31 6.70
CA SER A 101 -13.57 -8.71 5.70
C SER A 101 -13.62 -9.48 4.40
N THR A 102 -12.87 -10.58 4.28
CA THR A 102 -12.83 -11.43 3.10
C THR A 102 -12.98 -12.90 3.47
N LEU A 103 -13.61 -13.68 2.59
CA LEU A 103 -13.72 -15.13 2.70
C LEU A 103 -13.25 -15.75 1.39
N LYS A 104 -12.69 -16.96 1.46
CA LYS A 104 -12.31 -17.71 0.26
C LYS A 104 -13.50 -18.50 -0.26
N TYR A 105 -13.78 -18.36 -1.55
CA TYR A 105 -14.80 -19.15 -2.25
C TYR A 105 -14.20 -19.69 -3.56
N TYR A 106 -14.01 -21.01 -3.61
CA TYR A 106 -13.22 -21.68 -4.66
C TYR A 106 -11.85 -21.03 -4.85
N GLU A 107 -11.54 -20.58 -6.08
CA GLU A 107 -10.28 -19.93 -6.45
C GLU A 107 -10.33 -18.40 -6.31
N SER A 108 -11.40 -17.86 -5.72
CA SER A 108 -11.60 -16.41 -5.57
C SER A 108 -11.70 -16.00 -4.11
N THR A 109 -11.16 -14.84 -3.79
CA THR A 109 -11.35 -14.19 -2.50
C THR A 109 -12.51 -13.21 -2.62
N ILE A 110 -13.51 -13.27 -1.74
CA ILE A 110 -14.73 -12.47 -1.82
C ILE A 110 -14.81 -11.54 -0.61
N VAL A 111 -15.07 -10.25 -0.84
CA VAL A 111 -15.33 -9.31 0.26
C VAL A 111 -16.72 -9.54 0.82
N VAL A 112 -16.79 -9.69 2.14
CA VAL A 112 -18.05 -9.87 2.87
C VAL A 112 -18.41 -8.63 3.67
N GLY A 113 -19.71 -8.42 3.84
CA GLY A 113 -20.23 -7.37 4.71
C GLY A 113 -20.27 -7.79 6.18
N PHE A 114 -20.65 -6.86 7.04
CA PHE A 114 -20.90 -7.11 8.46
C PHE A 114 -22.39 -6.99 8.83
N GLU A 115 -23.19 -6.33 8.01
CA GLU A 115 -24.64 -6.21 8.17
C GLU A 115 -25.33 -7.23 7.27
N LEU A 116 -26.19 -8.06 7.86
CA LEU A 116 -27.05 -8.99 7.12
C LEU A 116 -28.19 -8.21 6.47
N ILE A 117 -28.67 -8.70 5.32
CA ILE A 117 -29.93 -8.22 4.75
C ILE A 117 -31.04 -8.62 5.71
N ASP A 118 -31.89 -7.66 6.07
CA ASP A 118 -32.99 -7.77 7.02
C ASP A 118 -34.11 -8.66 6.45
N SER A 119 -33.82 -9.94 6.35
CA SER A 119 -34.75 -10.98 5.97
C SER A 119 -34.81 -11.97 7.12
N ASP A 120 -35.96 -12.00 7.80
CA ASP A 120 -36.23 -12.91 8.91
C ASP A 120 -35.79 -14.34 8.62
N SER A 121 -35.87 -14.78 7.35
CA SER A 121 -35.46 -16.11 6.92
C SER A 121 -33.96 -16.41 7.05
N PHE A 122 -33.05 -15.45 6.85
CA PHE A 122 -31.60 -15.69 6.90
C PHE A 122 -31.05 -15.58 8.32
N VAL A 123 -31.55 -14.62 9.10
CA VAL A 123 -31.18 -14.49 10.52
C VAL A 123 -31.66 -15.72 11.30
N SER A 124 -32.92 -16.13 11.08
CA SER A 124 -33.47 -17.35 11.68
C SER A 124 -32.69 -18.60 11.26
N ARG A 125 -32.36 -18.77 9.97
CA ARG A 125 -31.59 -19.94 9.51
C ARG A 125 -30.17 -19.97 10.04
N LYS A 126 -29.50 -18.82 10.14
CA LYS A 126 -28.15 -18.73 10.71
C LYS A 126 -28.14 -19.13 12.19
N GLU A 127 -29.10 -18.62 12.97
CA GLU A 127 -29.21 -18.92 14.40
C GLU A 127 -29.67 -20.37 14.65
N ILE A 128 -30.57 -20.91 13.84
CA ILE A 128 -31.08 -22.29 13.97
C ILE A 128 -30.02 -23.32 13.55
N LEU A 129 -29.24 -23.04 12.50
CA LEU A 129 -28.25 -23.99 11.94
C LEU A 129 -26.82 -23.75 12.44
N ASN A 130 -26.60 -22.72 13.28
CA ASN A 130 -25.30 -22.31 13.80
C ASN A 130 -24.20 -22.24 12.71
N LEU A 131 -24.58 -21.75 11.53
CA LEU A 131 -23.71 -21.79 10.34
C LEU A 131 -22.58 -20.76 10.46
N GLU A 132 -21.36 -21.22 10.22
CA GLU A 132 -20.21 -20.33 10.02
C GLU A 132 -20.37 -19.51 8.73
N LYS A 133 -19.69 -18.37 8.66
CA LYS A 133 -19.81 -17.43 7.52
C LYS A 133 -19.44 -18.09 6.18
N ASP A 134 -18.50 -19.03 6.19
CA ASP A 134 -18.09 -19.78 5.00
C ASP A 134 -19.21 -20.67 4.45
N ASP A 135 -19.99 -21.30 5.34
CA ASP A 135 -21.08 -22.18 4.92
C ASP A 135 -22.30 -21.39 4.43
N LEU A 136 -22.52 -20.19 4.98
CA LEU A 136 -23.48 -19.25 4.43
C LEU A 136 -23.10 -18.83 3.00
N LEU A 137 -21.83 -18.47 2.77
CA LEU A 137 -21.35 -18.07 1.45
C LEU A 137 -21.47 -19.22 0.43
N LYS A 138 -21.20 -20.47 0.85
CA LYS A 138 -21.43 -21.66 0.02
C LYS A 138 -22.91 -21.87 -0.31
N ALA A 139 -23.81 -21.66 0.65
CA ALA A 139 -25.25 -21.84 0.46
C ALA A 139 -25.86 -20.89 -0.58
N VAL A 140 -25.25 -19.72 -0.79
CA VAL A 140 -25.70 -18.72 -1.79
C VAL A 140 -24.87 -18.73 -3.08
N GLY A 141 -24.07 -19.78 -3.30
CA GLY A 141 -23.28 -19.91 -4.53
C GLY A 141 -22.17 -18.84 -4.67
N GLY A 142 -21.68 -18.30 -3.55
CA GLY A 142 -20.61 -17.30 -3.55
C GLY A 142 -21.05 -15.86 -3.78
N ASN A 143 -22.35 -15.56 -3.86
CA ASN A 143 -22.80 -14.18 -4.02
C ASN A 143 -23.01 -13.49 -2.64
N PRO A 144 -22.09 -12.61 -2.19
CA PRO A 144 -22.19 -11.99 -0.87
C PRO A 144 -23.38 -11.02 -0.76
N SER A 145 -23.84 -10.44 -1.87
CA SER A 145 -24.96 -9.49 -1.91
C SER A 145 -26.32 -10.13 -1.62
N LEU A 146 -26.39 -11.47 -1.53
CA LEU A 146 -27.59 -12.18 -1.09
C LEU A 146 -27.65 -12.39 0.42
N ILE A 147 -26.52 -12.21 1.12
CA ILE A 147 -26.40 -12.41 2.58
C ILE A 147 -26.25 -11.07 3.29
N TRP A 148 -25.35 -10.22 2.78
CA TRP A 148 -24.98 -8.96 3.39
C TRP A 148 -25.47 -7.76 2.57
N THR A 149 -25.70 -6.65 3.26
CA THR A 149 -26.08 -5.39 2.62
C THR A 149 -24.96 -4.90 1.70
N GLU A 150 -25.30 -4.39 0.51
CA GLU A 150 -24.31 -3.82 -0.41
C GLU A 150 -23.54 -2.66 0.22
N SER A 151 -24.20 -1.87 1.08
CA SER A 151 -23.56 -0.78 1.83
C SER A 151 -22.42 -1.27 2.71
N SER A 152 -22.61 -2.39 3.43
CA SER A 152 -21.59 -2.95 4.31
C SER A 152 -20.44 -3.61 3.55
N ILE A 153 -20.75 -4.29 2.43
CA ILE A 153 -19.73 -4.83 1.51
C ILE A 153 -18.88 -3.69 0.94
N ASN A 154 -19.51 -2.63 0.42
CA ASN A 154 -18.80 -1.52 -0.19
C ASN A 154 -17.96 -0.74 0.83
N ARG A 155 -18.45 -0.60 2.07
CA ARG A 155 -17.69 -0.02 3.17
C ARG A 155 -16.41 -0.81 3.46
N ASN A 156 -16.49 -2.14 3.52
CA ASN A 156 -15.32 -2.98 3.71
C ASN A 156 -14.34 -2.89 2.53
N LYS A 157 -14.84 -2.90 1.28
CA LYS A 157 -14.02 -2.67 0.08
C LYS A 157 -13.25 -1.34 0.18
N ASN A 158 -13.94 -0.25 0.50
CA ASN A 158 -13.32 1.07 0.61
C ASN A 158 -12.27 1.15 1.72
N ILE A 159 -12.51 0.52 2.87
CA ILE A 159 -11.53 0.44 3.97
C ILE A 159 -10.28 -0.30 3.50
N LEU A 160 -10.44 -1.46 2.87
CA LEU A 160 -9.32 -2.26 2.38
C LEU A 160 -8.52 -1.51 1.31
N ILE A 161 -9.18 -0.85 0.35
CA ILE A 161 -8.54 -0.01 -0.67
C ILE A 161 -7.77 1.14 -0.01
N SER A 162 -8.34 1.79 1.00
CA SER A 162 -7.70 2.90 1.71
C SER A 162 -6.44 2.46 2.45
N LEU A 163 -6.51 1.30 3.13
CA LEU A 163 -5.35 0.71 3.82
C LEU A 163 -4.26 0.25 2.85
N LEU A 164 -4.66 -0.33 1.72
CA LEU A 164 -3.73 -0.67 0.65
C LEU A 164 -3.04 0.59 0.13
N THR A 165 -3.79 1.65 -0.16
CA THR A 165 -3.25 2.96 -0.57
C THR A 165 -2.24 3.47 0.43
N LEU A 166 -2.57 3.45 1.72
CA LEU A 166 -1.67 3.89 2.79
C LEU A 166 -0.36 3.10 2.80
N ASN A 167 -0.42 1.77 2.64
CA ASN A 167 0.77 0.92 2.57
C ASN A 167 1.68 1.31 1.39
N TYR A 168 1.13 1.53 0.20
CA TYR A 168 1.91 1.98 -0.96
C TYR A 168 2.55 3.35 -0.74
N CYS A 169 1.82 4.30 -0.14
CA CYS A 169 2.33 5.62 0.19
C CYS A 169 3.50 5.53 1.19
N LEU A 170 3.34 4.77 2.28
CA LEU A 170 4.38 4.55 3.28
C LEU A 170 5.60 3.87 2.68
N PHE A 171 5.40 2.89 1.81
CA PHE A 171 6.48 2.21 1.10
C PHE A 171 7.27 3.17 0.18
N ALA A 172 6.56 4.02 -0.58
CA ALA A 172 7.19 5.04 -1.42
C ALA A 172 8.01 6.04 -0.59
N VAL A 173 7.46 6.51 0.53
CA VAL A 173 8.16 7.40 1.47
C VAL A 173 9.42 6.73 2.04
N PHE A 174 9.29 5.46 2.45
CA PHE A 174 10.39 4.67 3.00
C PHE A 174 11.53 4.55 1.98
N LEU A 175 11.24 4.16 0.74
CA LEU A 175 12.27 4.02 -0.29
C LEU A 175 12.99 5.33 -0.58
N VAL A 176 12.28 6.44 -0.73
CA VAL A 176 12.91 7.74 -0.98
C VAL A 176 13.78 8.18 0.21
N SER A 177 13.26 8.07 1.43
CA SER A 177 13.99 8.47 2.64
C SER A 177 15.21 7.58 2.90
N PHE A 178 15.09 6.27 2.68
CA PHE A 178 16.18 5.31 2.82
C PHE A 178 17.28 5.56 1.79
N THR A 179 16.92 5.68 0.50
CA THR A 179 17.93 5.95 -0.54
C THR A 179 18.64 7.29 -0.31
N ASN A 180 17.91 8.32 0.12
CA ASN A 180 18.55 9.60 0.44
C ASN A 180 19.47 9.49 1.67
N THR A 181 19.10 8.69 2.67
CA THR A 181 20.00 8.39 3.81
C THR A 181 21.29 7.75 3.30
N VAL A 182 21.19 6.68 2.50
CA VAL A 182 22.36 6.02 1.90
C VAL A 182 23.21 7.00 1.10
N SER A 183 22.60 7.79 0.21
CA SER A 183 23.30 8.79 -0.60
C SER A 183 24.08 9.80 0.26
N LEU A 184 23.49 10.29 1.36
CA LEU A 184 24.15 11.23 2.27
C LEU A 184 25.28 10.57 3.09
N TYR A 185 25.18 9.27 3.40
CA TYR A 185 26.26 8.54 4.07
C TYR A 185 27.42 8.23 3.12
N THR A 186 27.14 7.83 1.88
CA THR A 186 28.17 7.48 0.89
C THR A 186 28.90 8.70 0.33
N LEU A 187 28.17 9.80 0.04
CA LEU A 187 28.75 11.03 -0.51
C LEU A 187 29.27 11.98 0.59
N GLY A 188 28.94 11.68 1.85
CA GLY A 188 29.28 12.52 2.99
C GLY A 188 30.62 12.21 3.65
N HIS A 189 31.40 11.29 3.10
CA HIS A 189 32.69 10.84 3.66
C HIS A 189 33.90 11.66 3.17
N ASP A 190 33.68 12.62 2.25
CA ASP A 190 34.72 13.47 1.65
C ASP A 190 34.81 14.88 2.28
N LYS A 191 34.53 15.03 3.58
CA LYS A 191 34.79 16.28 4.30
C LYS A 191 35.52 16.02 5.61
#